data_AF-A0A960V947-F1
#
_entry.id   AF-A0A960V947-F1
#
_cell.length_a   1.000
_cell.length_b   1.000
_cell.length_c   1.000
_cell.angle_alpha   90.00
_cell.angle_beta   90.00
_cell.angle_gamma   90.00
#
_symmetry.space_group_name_H-M   'P 1'
#
loop_
_entity.id
_entity.type
_entity.pdbx_description
1 polymer ?
#
loop_
_entity_poly.entity_id
_entity_poly.type
_entity_poly.pdbx_seq_one_letter_code
_entity_poly.pdbx_strand_id
1 'polypeptide(L)'
;MIFSGIPDVVDNMILSICEYDWGDNIEFYNSILYGFIYLKPKYEILTEKLFKESIENNKYQRLGRYEVNQIFFNEFKNEIDLILNAKFKTFEDKFTKQLDQFDIIKAFNFIPDGTKESHKIEIVLGLVQNFATSFFKEKSELRFDNVHKFLTKLISFCLESNFESISIILKPLIDGFKPVQNSYLFFRELIRQQDKIKKNDEFWFIWELFYDCIFNIAREDCFRYDCQLMLTDYFFAYPFWDTSKTSWHTLTSERISFFSRIVIDFQECPIVLFSISKVINDVGSNYLIEGLNWVYTLVENFNRDKFSEKKQDTIYYLELFCKRYIIKYKELLKIETEKKRKMIRVLDFLEGFGSAEAFLLRERIL
;
A
#
# COMPACT_ATOMS: atom_id res chain seq x y z
N MET A 1 -15.63 43.73 14.03
CA MET A 1 -14.38 43.00 14.36
C MET A 1 -14.60 42.45 15.76
N ILE A 2 -15.03 41.21 15.98
CA ILE A 2 -14.37 39.92 15.74
C ILE A 2 -15.49 38.88 15.56
N PHE A 3 -15.70 38.39 14.33
CA PHE A 3 -16.46 37.16 14.04
C PHE A 3 -15.87 36.59 12.76
N SER A 4 -14.61 36.21 12.87
CA SER A 4 -13.84 35.47 11.88
C SER A 4 -13.27 34.27 12.60
N GLY A 5 -13.91 33.10 12.47
CA GLY A 5 -13.41 31.87 13.06
C GLY A 5 -14.47 31.07 13.80
N ILE A 6 -15.40 30.46 13.06
CA ILE A 6 -15.95 29.16 13.46
C ILE A 6 -15.92 28.28 12.19
N PRO A 7 -14.84 27.50 11.98
CA PRO A 7 -14.91 26.35 11.09
C PRO A 7 -15.95 25.35 11.63
N ASP A 8 -16.64 24.67 10.73
CA ASP A 8 -17.66 23.62 10.88
C ASP A 8 -18.07 23.21 12.30
N VAL A 9 -19.33 23.48 12.70
CA VAL A 9 -19.89 22.93 13.96
C VAL A 9 -20.18 21.43 13.85
N VAL A 10 -20.49 20.89 12.66
CA VAL A 10 -20.66 19.44 12.48
C VAL A 10 -19.30 18.76 12.43
N ASP A 11 -18.32 19.27 11.67
CA ASP A 11 -16.96 18.74 11.75
C ASP A 11 -16.32 19.03 13.11
N ASN A 12 -16.63 20.12 13.82
CA ASN A 12 -16.16 20.33 15.19
C ASN A 12 -16.93 19.49 16.18
N MET A 13 -18.20 19.14 15.97
CA MET A 13 -18.90 18.18 16.82
C MET A 13 -18.26 16.81 16.62
N ILE A 14 -17.99 16.42 15.37
CA ILE A 14 -17.25 15.20 14.99
C ILE A 14 -15.78 15.24 15.47
N LEU A 15 -15.07 16.36 15.37
CA LEU A 15 -13.67 16.53 15.81
C LEU A 15 -13.59 16.64 17.32
N SER A 16 -14.51 17.34 17.99
CA SER A 16 -14.62 17.36 19.46
C SER A 16 -14.98 15.98 19.98
N ILE A 17 -15.74 15.19 19.23
CA ILE A 17 -16.00 13.78 19.52
C ILE A 17 -14.73 12.93 19.31
N CYS A 18 -13.91 13.21 18.29
CA CYS A 18 -12.62 12.53 18.04
C CYS A 18 -11.49 12.93 18.99
N GLU A 19 -11.48 14.16 19.50
CA GLU A 19 -10.40 14.75 20.33
C GLU A 19 -10.65 14.58 21.83
N TYR A 20 -11.87 14.20 22.24
CA TYR A 20 -12.16 13.86 23.63
C TYR A 20 -11.74 12.41 23.93
N ASP A 21 -10.94 12.25 24.97
CA ASP A 21 -10.64 10.94 25.55
C ASP A 21 -11.87 10.46 26.35
N TRP A 22 -12.80 9.80 25.65
CA TRP A 22 -14.09 9.36 26.22
C TRP A 22 -13.98 8.13 27.15
N GLY A 23 -12.78 7.59 27.39
CA GLY A 23 -12.62 6.36 28.17
C GLY A 23 -13.43 5.18 27.59
N ASP A 24 -13.73 4.19 28.44
CA ASP A 24 -14.29 2.88 28.09
C ASP A 24 -15.73 2.86 27.50
N ASN A 25 -16.32 3.98 27.04
CA ASN A 25 -17.70 4.00 26.56
C ASN A 25 -17.85 3.61 25.07
N ILE A 26 -17.69 2.31 24.81
CA ILE A 26 -17.79 1.69 23.48
C ILE A 26 -19.15 1.95 22.81
N GLU A 27 -20.24 2.01 23.59
CA GLU A 27 -21.59 2.22 23.04
C GLU A 27 -21.76 3.61 22.45
N PHE A 28 -21.29 4.63 23.16
CA PHE A 28 -21.31 6.01 22.68
C PHE A 28 -20.49 6.15 21.39
N TYR A 29 -19.32 5.53 21.38
CA TYR A 29 -18.43 5.55 20.23
C TYR A 29 -19.04 4.91 18.97
N ASN A 30 -19.66 3.74 19.13
CA ASN A 30 -20.36 3.07 18.05
C ASN A 30 -21.55 3.91 17.55
N SER A 31 -22.30 4.53 18.48
CA SER A 31 -23.42 5.43 18.17
C SER A 31 -22.98 6.63 17.33
N ILE A 32 -21.82 7.21 17.62
CA ILE A 32 -21.19 8.27 16.82
C ILE A 32 -20.82 7.78 15.43
N LEU A 33 -20.11 6.66 15.33
CA LEU A 33 -19.65 6.12 14.04
C LEU A 33 -20.85 5.86 13.11
N TYR A 34 -21.87 5.18 13.62
CA TYR A 34 -23.08 4.89 12.86
C TYR A 34 -23.83 6.17 12.50
N GLY A 35 -23.94 7.09 13.47
CA GLY A 35 -24.54 8.40 13.27
C GLY A 35 -23.86 9.19 12.15
N PHE A 36 -22.53 9.22 12.15
CA PHE A 36 -21.73 9.88 11.11
C PHE A 36 -21.98 9.27 9.73
N ILE A 37 -21.84 7.93 9.61
CA ILE A 37 -22.03 7.21 8.35
C ILE A 37 -23.46 7.43 7.81
N TYR A 38 -24.47 7.45 8.69
CA TYR A 38 -25.87 7.64 8.32
C TYR A 38 -26.22 9.09 7.95
N LEU A 39 -25.77 10.07 8.74
CA LEU A 39 -26.17 11.47 8.62
C LEU A 39 -25.39 12.22 7.54
N LYS A 40 -24.12 11.87 7.30
CA LYS A 40 -23.26 12.62 6.36
C LYS A 40 -23.80 12.62 4.92
N PRO A 41 -24.20 11.48 4.32
CA PRO A 41 -24.81 11.50 2.99
C PRO A 41 -26.09 12.36 2.93
N LYS A 42 -26.90 12.36 4.00
CA LYS A 42 -28.12 13.16 4.07
C LYS A 42 -27.83 14.66 4.16
N TYR A 43 -26.78 15.03 4.87
CA TYR A 43 -26.32 16.40 4.95
C TYR A 43 -25.91 16.94 3.57
N GLU A 44 -25.17 16.14 2.79
CA GLU A 44 -24.77 16.52 1.42
C GLU A 44 -26.00 16.67 0.50
N ILE A 45 -26.93 15.72 0.55
CA ILE A 45 -28.19 15.78 -0.24
C ILE A 45 -29.00 17.02 0.13
N LEU A 46 -29.15 17.34 1.42
CA LEU A 46 -29.86 18.53 1.87
C LEU A 46 -29.16 19.81 1.37
N THR A 47 -27.83 19.85 1.48
CA THR A 47 -27.03 21.00 1.05
C THR A 47 -27.18 21.24 -0.46
N GLU A 48 -27.14 20.18 -1.26
CA GLU A 48 -27.37 20.27 -2.71
C GLU A 48 -28.80 20.71 -3.04
N LYS A 49 -29.80 20.16 -2.34
CA LYS A 49 -31.21 20.53 -2.53
C LYS A 49 -31.43 22.01 -2.26
N LEU A 50 -30.98 22.50 -1.11
CA LEU A 50 -31.10 23.91 -0.72
C LEU A 50 -30.37 24.84 -1.70
N PHE A 51 -29.24 24.41 -2.26
CA PHE A 51 -28.54 25.16 -3.29
C PHE A 51 -29.32 25.22 -4.61
N LYS A 52 -29.93 24.11 -5.05
CA LYS A 52 -30.78 24.09 -6.26
C LYS A 52 -32.00 25.00 -6.08
N GLU A 53 -32.67 24.92 -4.95
CA GLU A 53 -33.81 25.79 -4.62
C GLU A 53 -33.42 27.28 -4.58
N SER A 54 -32.20 27.62 -4.15
CA SER A 54 -31.75 29.03 -4.13
C SER A 54 -31.46 29.57 -5.54
N ILE A 55 -31.02 28.71 -6.46
CA ILE A 55 -30.87 29.04 -7.88
C ILE A 55 -32.24 29.26 -8.52
N GLU A 56 -33.19 28.33 -8.31
CA GLU A 56 -34.55 28.42 -8.86
C GLU A 56 -35.30 29.67 -8.39
N ASN A 57 -35.06 30.09 -7.15
CA ASN A 57 -35.64 31.30 -6.58
C ASN A 57 -34.88 32.60 -6.95
N ASN A 58 -33.98 32.56 -7.95
CA ASN A 58 -33.15 33.69 -8.40
C ASN A 58 -32.35 34.40 -7.31
N LYS A 59 -32.13 33.76 -6.16
CA LYS A 59 -31.28 34.32 -5.10
C LYS A 59 -29.81 34.16 -5.46
N TYR A 60 -29.45 33.12 -6.22
CA TYR A 60 -28.08 32.75 -6.63
C TYR A 60 -27.05 32.75 -5.49
N GLN A 61 -27.51 32.74 -4.25
CA GLN A 61 -26.72 32.74 -3.04
C GLN A 61 -26.77 31.35 -2.45
N ARG A 62 -25.60 30.81 -2.11
CA ARG A 62 -25.52 29.67 -1.20
C ARG A 62 -26.01 30.16 0.16
N LEU A 63 -26.95 29.43 0.75
CA LEU A 63 -27.30 29.63 2.17
C LEU A 63 -26.01 29.59 2.99
N GLY A 64 -25.95 30.41 4.03
CA GLY A 64 -24.85 30.36 4.97
C GLY A 64 -24.77 28.97 5.61
N ARG A 65 -23.56 28.47 5.89
CA ARG A 65 -23.37 27.17 6.57
C ARG A 65 -24.21 27.05 7.85
N TYR A 66 -24.37 28.14 8.58
CA TYR A 66 -25.20 28.20 9.78
C TYR A 66 -26.67 27.86 9.50
N GLU A 67 -27.23 28.40 8.41
CA GLU A 67 -28.63 28.18 8.04
C GLU A 67 -28.87 26.73 7.62
N VAL A 68 -27.97 26.17 6.81
CA VAL A 68 -27.99 24.75 6.43
C VAL A 68 -27.94 23.86 7.66
N ASN A 69 -27.04 24.16 8.60
CA ASN A 69 -26.93 23.39 9.85
C ASN A 69 -28.21 23.48 10.67
N GLN A 70 -28.82 24.66 10.81
CA GLN A 70 -30.08 24.81 11.55
C GLN A 70 -31.22 23.98 10.95
N ILE A 71 -31.36 24.00 9.62
CA ILE A 71 -32.36 23.17 8.93
C ILE A 71 -32.08 21.69 9.18
N PHE A 72 -30.82 21.27 9.03
CA PHE A 72 -30.40 19.89 9.24
C PHE A 72 -30.66 19.42 10.68
N PHE A 73 -30.27 20.21 11.69
CA PHE A 73 -30.48 19.89 13.10
C PHE A 73 -31.96 19.75 13.45
N ASN A 74 -32.82 20.57 12.86
CA ASN A 74 -34.26 20.47 13.08
C ASN A 74 -34.86 19.24 12.38
N GLU A 75 -34.41 18.93 11.16
CA GLU A 75 -34.91 17.79 10.38
C GLU A 75 -34.50 16.44 11.01
N PHE A 76 -33.26 16.33 11.49
CA PHE A 76 -32.69 15.09 12.05
C PHE A 76 -32.53 15.12 13.57
N LYS A 77 -33.32 15.96 14.27
CA LYS A 77 -33.21 16.15 15.71
C LYS A 77 -33.28 14.84 16.49
N ASN A 78 -34.23 13.97 16.12
CA ASN A 78 -34.44 12.69 16.81
C ASN A 78 -33.23 11.77 16.67
N GLU A 79 -32.66 11.64 15.46
CA GLU A 79 -31.46 10.84 15.24
C GLU A 79 -30.25 11.42 15.96
N ILE A 80 -30.09 12.74 15.97
CA ILE A 80 -28.99 13.42 16.70
C ILE A 80 -29.13 13.19 18.20
N ASP A 81 -30.34 13.29 18.76
CA ASP A 81 -30.61 12.98 20.15
C ASP A 81 -30.30 11.51 20.47
N LEU A 82 -30.64 10.56 19.58
CA LEU A 82 -30.26 9.15 19.75
C LEU A 82 -28.74 8.96 19.73
N ILE A 83 -28.02 9.67 18.85
CA ILE A 83 -26.55 9.60 18.77
C ILE A 83 -25.92 10.05 20.07
N LEU A 84 -26.31 11.24 20.54
CA LEU A 84 -25.81 11.88 21.76
C LEU A 84 -26.09 11.07 23.03
N ASN A 85 -27.15 10.25 23.01
CA ASN A 85 -27.52 9.38 24.12
C ASN A 85 -26.97 7.94 24.00
N ALA A 86 -26.02 7.67 23.11
CA ALA A 86 -25.43 6.34 22.86
C ALA A 86 -26.46 5.27 22.42
N LYS A 87 -27.56 5.68 21.78
CA LYS A 87 -28.68 4.79 21.40
C LYS A 87 -28.83 4.59 19.90
N PHE A 88 -28.04 5.26 19.08
CA PHE A 88 -28.12 5.12 17.63
C PHE A 88 -27.44 3.82 17.18
N LYS A 89 -28.18 2.93 16.51
CA LYS A 89 -27.71 1.59 16.11
C LYS A 89 -27.95 1.26 14.63
N THR A 90 -28.43 2.23 13.85
CA THR A 90 -28.80 2.02 12.46
C THR A 90 -27.54 2.01 11.59
N PHE A 91 -27.29 0.89 10.90
CA PHE A 91 -26.25 0.76 9.89
C PHE A 91 -26.79 0.02 8.67
N GLU A 92 -26.44 0.49 7.48
CA GLU A 92 -26.66 -0.20 6.21
C GLU A 92 -25.46 0.06 5.28
N ASP A 93 -24.98 -0.97 4.59
CA ASP A 93 -23.82 -0.91 3.67
C ASP A 93 -23.92 0.18 2.60
N LYS A 94 -25.15 0.56 2.22
CA LYS A 94 -25.37 1.62 1.22
C LYS A 94 -24.78 2.96 1.68
N PHE A 95 -24.73 3.23 2.98
CA PHE A 95 -24.28 4.50 3.51
C PHE A 95 -22.77 4.68 3.37
N THR A 96 -21.96 3.63 3.57
CA THR A 96 -20.51 3.72 3.37
C THR A 96 -20.14 4.03 1.91
N LYS A 97 -20.96 3.56 0.96
CA LYS A 97 -20.77 3.79 -0.48
C LYS A 97 -21.11 5.22 -0.93
N GLN A 98 -21.83 5.97 -0.11
CA GLN A 98 -22.23 7.36 -0.39
C GLN A 98 -21.26 8.39 0.20
N LEU A 99 -20.32 7.96 1.04
CA LEU A 99 -19.32 8.84 1.64
C LEU A 99 -18.30 9.29 0.59
N ASP A 100 -17.86 10.54 0.71
CA ASP A 100 -16.74 11.05 -0.08
C ASP A 100 -15.38 10.56 0.45
N GLN A 101 -14.29 10.93 -0.22
CA GLN A 101 -12.95 10.50 0.16
C GLN A 101 -12.52 10.97 1.56
N PHE A 102 -12.90 12.17 1.98
CA PHE A 102 -12.53 12.69 3.29
C PHE A 102 -13.33 11.99 4.39
N ASP A 103 -14.59 11.71 4.12
CA ASP A 103 -15.50 11.07 5.06
C ASP A 103 -15.19 9.60 5.28
N ILE A 104 -14.78 8.86 4.22
CA ILE A 104 -14.32 7.47 4.42
C ILE A 104 -13.11 7.41 5.35
N ILE A 105 -12.18 8.38 5.29
CA ILE A 105 -11.00 8.43 6.16
C ILE A 105 -11.42 8.75 7.59
N LYS A 106 -12.32 9.73 7.79
CA LYS A 106 -12.87 10.05 9.11
C LYS A 106 -13.58 8.85 9.72
N ALA A 107 -14.49 8.21 8.98
CA ALA A 107 -15.19 7.00 9.40
C ALA A 107 -14.22 5.88 9.79
N PHE A 108 -13.18 5.65 8.97
CA PHE A 108 -12.21 4.59 9.24
C PHE A 108 -11.35 4.91 10.47
N ASN A 109 -10.98 6.17 10.70
CA ASN A 109 -10.23 6.57 11.89
C ASN A 109 -11.01 6.36 13.17
N PHE A 110 -12.34 6.34 13.12
CA PHE A 110 -13.10 5.91 14.28
C PHE A 110 -12.83 4.43 14.59
N ILE A 111 -12.58 3.54 13.64
CA ILE A 111 -12.51 2.12 13.96
C ILE A 111 -11.14 1.80 14.59
N PRO A 112 -11.06 1.25 15.83
CA PRO A 112 -9.80 0.85 16.42
C PRO A 112 -9.13 -0.25 15.59
N ASP A 113 -7.80 -0.20 15.50
CA ASP A 113 -7.03 -1.25 14.82
C ASP A 113 -7.21 -2.60 15.53
N GLY A 114 -7.24 -3.68 14.75
CA GLY A 114 -7.35 -5.04 15.28
C GLY A 114 -8.68 -5.39 15.97
N THR A 115 -9.75 -4.58 15.83
CA THR A 115 -11.06 -4.95 16.36
C THR A 115 -11.55 -6.30 15.80
N LYS A 116 -12.17 -7.10 16.66
CA LYS A 116 -12.75 -8.41 16.31
C LYS A 116 -14.28 -8.35 16.17
N GLU A 117 -14.86 -7.18 16.35
CA GLU A 117 -16.31 -6.98 16.28
C GLU A 117 -16.78 -7.08 14.82
N SER A 118 -17.61 -8.08 14.52
CA SER A 118 -18.07 -8.38 13.16
C SER A 118 -18.69 -7.18 12.46
N HIS A 119 -19.54 -6.42 13.16
CA HIS A 119 -20.17 -5.23 12.63
C HIS A 119 -19.16 -4.12 12.26
N LYS A 120 -18.03 -3.99 12.97
CA LYS A 120 -16.97 -3.04 12.61
C LYS A 120 -16.22 -3.51 11.38
N ILE A 121 -16.00 -4.82 11.24
CA ILE A 121 -15.40 -5.42 10.04
C ILE A 121 -16.29 -5.18 8.82
N GLU A 122 -17.61 -5.31 8.96
CA GLU A 122 -18.59 -4.99 7.90
C GLU A 122 -18.49 -3.51 7.47
N ILE A 123 -18.36 -2.59 8.43
CA ILE A 123 -18.16 -1.16 8.11
C ILE A 123 -16.83 -0.96 7.37
N VAL A 124 -15.72 -1.51 7.86
CA VAL A 124 -14.41 -1.41 7.20
C VAL A 124 -14.50 -1.94 5.78
N LEU A 125 -15.14 -3.09 5.57
CA LEU A 125 -15.36 -3.66 4.25
C LEU A 125 -16.12 -2.68 3.35
N GLY A 126 -17.19 -2.08 3.85
CA GLY A 126 -17.97 -1.07 3.11
C GLY A 126 -17.15 0.17 2.74
N LEU A 127 -16.26 0.63 3.62
CA LEU A 127 -15.35 1.76 3.36
C LEU A 127 -14.27 1.39 2.33
N VAL A 128 -13.69 0.20 2.43
CA VAL A 128 -12.67 -0.29 1.49
C VAL A 128 -13.25 -0.55 0.10
N GLN A 129 -14.48 -1.08 0.01
CA GLN A 129 -15.20 -1.19 -1.26
C GLN A 129 -15.38 0.18 -1.92
N ASN A 130 -15.83 1.19 -1.17
CA ASN A 130 -15.96 2.54 -1.70
C ASN A 130 -14.61 3.08 -2.19
N PHE A 131 -13.57 3.00 -1.36
CA PHE A 131 -12.22 3.43 -1.72
C PHE A 131 -11.69 2.74 -2.99
N ALA A 132 -11.81 1.41 -3.08
CA ALA A 132 -11.31 0.62 -4.19
C ALA A 132 -11.91 1.07 -5.54
N THR A 133 -13.19 1.43 -5.56
CA THR A 133 -13.88 1.88 -6.80
C THR A 133 -13.27 3.14 -7.40
N SER A 134 -12.65 4.00 -6.57
CA SER A 134 -11.99 5.22 -7.01
C SER A 134 -10.47 5.07 -7.14
N PHE A 135 -9.87 4.20 -6.32
CA PHE A 135 -8.42 3.96 -6.29
C PHE A 135 -7.88 3.36 -7.59
N PHE A 136 -8.63 2.46 -8.23
CA PHE A 136 -8.20 1.80 -9.48
C PHE A 136 -8.73 2.45 -10.76
N LYS A 137 -9.25 3.69 -10.70
CA LYS A 137 -9.60 4.47 -11.90
C LYS A 137 -8.33 4.98 -12.57
N GLU A 138 -8.26 4.91 -13.90
CA GLU A 138 -7.09 5.40 -14.67
C GLU A 138 -6.77 6.87 -14.40
N LYS A 139 -7.82 7.70 -14.27
CA LYS A 139 -7.73 9.07 -13.78
C LYS A 139 -8.33 9.13 -12.40
N SER A 140 -7.53 8.74 -11.41
CA SER A 140 -7.92 8.85 -10.01
C SER A 140 -8.11 10.32 -9.65
N GLU A 141 -9.31 10.68 -9.22
CA GLU A 141 -9.63 11.99 -8.63
C GLU A 141 -9.13 12.09 -7.18
N LEU A 142 -8.64 10.98 -6.62
CA LEU A 142 -8.16 10.89 -5.26
C LEU A 142 -6.90 11.73 -5.07
N ARG A 143 -6.93 12.64 -4.09
CA ARG A 143 -5.75 13.38 -3.69
C ARG A 143 -4.73 12.43 -3.06
N PHE A 144 -3.46 12.62 -3.41
CA PHE A 144 -2.34 11.81 -2.92
C PHE A 144 -2.33 11.68 -1.37
N ASP A 145 -2.50 12.80 -0.65
CA ASP A 145 -2.50 12.81 0.82
C ASP A 145 -3.61 11.93 1.40
N ASN A 146 -4.78 11.93 0.77
CA ASN A 146 -5.92 11.16 1.22
C ASN A 146 -5.74 9.66 0.93
N VAL A 147 -5.14 9.32 -0.24
CA VAL A 147 -4.74 7.93 -0.54
C VAL A 147 -3.77 7.42 0.51
N HIS A 148 -2.74 8.20 0.81
CA HIS A 148 -1.73 7.81 1.80
C HIS A 148 -2.34 7.62 3.20
N LYS A 149 -3.19 8.55 3.67
CA LYS A 149 -3.91 8.41 4.96
C LYS A 149 -4.80 7.17 5.01
N PHE A 150 -5.58 6.92 3.96
CA PHE A 150 -6.46 5.75 3.91
C PHE A 150 -5.65 4.45 3.94
N LEU A 151 -4.63 4.32 3.08
CA LEU A 151 -3.78 3.13 3.03
C LEU A 151 -3.03 2.90 4.34
N THR A 152 -2.55 3.98 4.98
CA THR A 152 -1.89 3.91 6.29
C THR A 152 -2.81 3.26 7.32
N LYS A 153 -4.05 3.76 7.43
CA LYS A 153 -5.04 3.23 8.36
C LYS A 153 -5.45 1.80 8.01
N LEU A 154 -5.72 1.52 6.73
CA LEU A 154 -6.10 0.19 6.25
C LEU A 154 -5.04 -0.86 6.60
N ILE A 155 -3.78 -0.54 6.35
CA ILE A 155 -2.68 -1.48 6.55
C ILE A 155 -2.43 -1.69 8.04
N SER A 156 -2.46 -0.62 8.85
CA SER A 156 -2.39 -0.74 10.31
C SER A 156 -3.49 -1.67 10.83
N PHE A 157 -4.72 -1.43 10.38
CA PHE A 157 -5.86 -2.26 10.71
C PHE A 157 -5.67 -3.73 10.32
N CYS A 158 -5.19 -4.00 9.10
CA CYS A 158 -4.99 -5.37 8.61
C CYS A 158 -3.85 -6.09 9.35
N LEU A 159 -2.74 -5.41 9.63
CA LEU A 159 -1.61 -6.00 10.36
C LEU A 159 -1.96 -6.37 11.80
N GLU A 160 -2.98 -5.75 12.39
CA GLU A 160 -3.49 -6.09 13.72
C GLU A 160 -4.70 -7.04 13.69
N SER A 161 -5.18 -7.40 12.50
CA SER A 161 -6.35 -8.27 12.31
C SER A 161 -5.96 -9.75 12.19
N ASN A 162 -6.95 -10.63 12.38
CA ASN A 162 -6.77 -12.06 12.07
C ASN A 162 -6.82 -12.30 10.55
N PHE A 163 -6.33 -13.45 10.09
CA PHE A 163 -6.25 -13.78 8.66
C PHE A 163 -7.60 -13.79 7.94
N GLU A 164 -8.68 -14.25 8.58
CA GLU A 164 -10.02 -14.26 7.99
C GLU A 164 -10.50 -12.83 7.70
N SER A 165 -10.38 -11.94 8.69
CA SER A 165 -10.71 -10.52 8.53
C SER A 165 -9.85 -9.86 7.45
N ILE A 166 -8.55 -10.14 7.40
CA ILE A 166 -7.64 -9.62 6.37
C ILE A 166 -8.14 -10.02 4.97
N SER A 167 -8.45 -11.31 4.76
CA SER A 167 -8.95 -11.81 3.48
C SER A 167 -10.26 -11.14 3.07
N ILE A 168 -11.20 -10.98 3.99
CA ILE A 168 -12.48 -10.31 3.72
C ILE A 168 -12.25 -8.85 3.33
N ILE A 169 -11.48 -8.12 4.14
CA ILE A 169 -11.28 -6.67 4.02
C ILE A 169 -10.51 -6.32 2.74
N LEU A 170 -9.47 -7.09 2.40
CA LEU A 170 -8.64 -6.80 1.23
C LEU A 170 -9.23 -7.32 -0.08
N LYS A 171 -10.25 -8.19 -0.04
CA LYS A 171 -10.89 -8.75 -1.24
C LYS A 171 -11.28 -7.70 -2.29
N PRO A 172 -11.92 -6.55 -1.95
CA PRO A 172 -12.26 -5.53 -2.94
C PRO A 172 -11.03 -4.92 -3.63
N LEU A 173 -9.90 -4.85 -2.93
CA LEU A 173 -8.65 -4.35 -3.51
C LEU A 173 -8.00 -5.38 -4.43
N ILE A 174 -8.05 -6.66 -4.06
CA ILE A 174 -7.49 -7.77 -4.83
C ILE A 174 -8.32 -7.99 -6.11
N ASP A 175 -9.64 -8.09 -5.99
CA ASP A 175 -10.55 -8.33 -7.11
C ASP A 175 -10.49 -7.17 -8.14
N GLY A 176 -10.22 -5.94 -7.68
CA GLY A 176 -10.09 -4.75 -8.53
C GLY A 176 -8.66 -4.37 -8.91
N PHE A 177 -7.66 -5.17 -8.53
CA PHE A 177 -6.25 -4.74 -8.55
C PHE A 177 -5.75 -4.43 -9.96
N LYS A 178 -5.27 -3.21 -10.17
CA LYS A 178 -4.72 -2.75 -11.46
C LYS A 178 -3.51 -1.84 -11.26
N PRO A 179 -2.52 -1.91 -12.16
CA PRO A 179 -1.34 -1.05 -12.08
C PRO A 179 -1.63 0.33 -12.68
N VAL A 180 -2.46 1.11 -11.99
CA VAL A 180 -2.77 2.51 -12.32
C VAL A 180 -1.97 3.47 -11.44
N GLN A 181 -2.11 4.77 -11.69
CA GLN A 181 -1.49 5.81 -10.87
C GLN A 181 -1.75 5.57 -9.37
N ASN A 182 -0.70 5.65 -8.56
CA ASN A 182 -0.71 5.46 -7.09
C ASN A 182 -0.92 4.02 -6.57
N SER A 183 -1.20 3.04 -7.43
CA SER A 183 -1.37 1.64 -6.99
C SER A 183 -0.15 1.06 -6.26
N TYR A 184 1.06 1.47 -6.66
CA TYR A 184 2.33 1.13 -6.00
C TYR A 184 2.38 1.59 -4.51
N LEU A 185 1.59 2.61 -4.13
CA LEU A 185 1.58 3.12 -2.75
C LEU A 185 1.10 2.06 -1.76
N PHE A 186 0.30 1.08 -2.18
CA PHE A 186 -0.13 -0.01 -1.31
C PHE A 186 1.08 -0.76 -0.73
N PHE A 187 1.99 -1.26 -1.58
CA PHE A 187 3.16 -2.02 -1.12
C PHE A 187 4.16 -1.14 -0.36
N ARG A 188 4.34 0.12 -0.78
CA ARG A 188 5.17 1.06 -0.02
C ARG A 188 4.66 1.28 1.39
N GLU A 189 3.35 1.48 1.52
CA GLU A 189 2.75 1.71 2.82
C GLU A 189 2.75 0.44 3.66
N LEU A 190 2.64 -0.74 3.03
CA LEU A 190 2.72 -2.03 3.70
C LEU A 190 4.10 -2.26 4.30
N ILE A 191 5.16 -1.99 3.56
CA ILE A 191 6.54 -2.02 4.07
C ILE A 191 6.72 -1.02 5.23
N ARG A 192 6.22 0.22 5.09
CA ARG A 192 6.37 1.28 6.10
C ARG A 192 5.66 0.95 7.40
N GLN A 193 4.42 0.48 7.34
CA GLN A 193 3.65 0.12 8.52
C GLN A 193 4.22 -1.14 9.17
N GLN A 194 4.70 -2.10 8.37
CA GLN A 194 5.39 -3.26 8.92
C GLN A 194 6.64 -2.88 9.71
N ASP A 195 7.43 -1.90 9.25
CA ASP A 195 8.60 -1.38 10.00
C ASP A 195 8.24 -0.82 11.39
N LYS A 196 6.99 -0.36 11.56
CA LYS A 196 6.47 0.17 12.82
C LYS A 196 5.83 -0.90 13.70
N ILE A 197 4.90 -1.68 13.13
CA ILE A 197 4.00 -2.59 13.87
C ILE A 197 4.64 -3.97 14.10
N LYS A 198 5.50 -4.43 13.17
CA LYS A 198 6.29 -5.68 13.27
C LYS A 198 5.45 -6.95 13.38
N LYS A 199 4.40 -7.04 12.55
CA LYS A 199 3.47 -8.17 12.45
C LYS A 199 3.84 -9.05 11.26
N ASN A 200 4.89 -9.85 11.46
CA ASN A 200 5.56 -10.58 10.37
C ASN A 200 4.63 -11.53 9.63
N ASP A 201 3.83 -12.34 10.34
CA ASP A 201 3.00 -13.36 9.70
C ASP A 201 1.82 -12.72 8.96
N GLU A 202 1.20 -11.69 9.53
CA GLU A 202 0.17 -10.89 8.90
C GLU A 202 0.70 -10.16 7.67
N PHE A 203 1.91 -9.58 7.76
CA PHE A 203 2.58 -8.96 6.61
C PHE A 203 2.74 -9.95 5.46
N TRP A 204 3.32 -11.13 5.73
CA TRP A 204 3.54 -12.13 4.69
C TRP A 204 2.22 -12.70 4.17
N PHE A 205 1.22 -12.87 5.02
CA PHE A 205 -0.12 -13.27 4.59
C PHE A 205 -0.72 -12.25 3.61
N ILE A 206 -0.68 -10.96 3.94
CA ILE A 206 -1.12 -9.88 3.03
C ILE A 206 -0.29 -9.92 1.74
N TRP A 207 1.03 -10.06 1.84
CA TRP A 207 1.91 -10.10 0.68
C TRP A 207 1.52 -11.22 -0.30
N GLU A 208 1.29 -12.42 0.21
CA GLU A 208 0.89 -13.59 -0.58
C GLU A 208 -0.48 -13.43 -1.24
N LEU A 209 -1.43 -12.71 -0.62
CA LEU A 209 -2.75 -12.46 -1.22
C LEU A 209 -2.67 -11.70 -2.55
N PHE A 210 -1.61 -10.92 -2.78
CA PHE A 210 -1.41 -10.18 -4.04
C PHE A 210 -0.56 -10.92 -5.06
N TYR A 211 -0.04 -12.12 -4.75
CA TYR A 211 0.93 -12.82 -5.61
C TYR A 211 0.40 -13.04 -7.03
N ASP A 212 -0.81 -13.58 -7.16
CA ASP A 212 -1.42 -13.87 -8.47
C ASP A 212 -1.72 -12.60 -9.26
N CYS A 213 -2.15 -11.53 -8.60
CA CYS A 213 -2.35 -10.23 -9.22
C CYS A 213 -1.04 -9.71 -9.82
N ILE A 214 0.05 -9.79 -9.06
CA ILE A 214 1.38 -9.36 -9.49
C ILE A 214 1.92 -10.23 -10.61
N PHE A 215 1.71 -11.54 -10.54
CA PHE A 215 2.07 -12.48 -11.60
C PHE A 215 1.41 -12.11 -12.94
N ASN A 216 0.10 -11.85 -12.93
CA ASN A 216 -0.62 -11.48 -14.15
C ASN A 216 -0.13 -10.13 -14.70
N ILE A 217 0.06 -9.12 -13.83
CA ILE A 217 0.57 -7.80 -14.24
C ILE A 217 1.97 -7.90 -14.87
N ALA A 218 2.86 -8.69 -14.28
CA ALA A 218 4.22 -8.84 -14.78
C ALA A 218 4.27 -9.48 -16.18
N ARG A 219 3.31 -10.36 -16.50
CA ARG A 219 3.21 -11.01 -17.81
C ARG A 219 2.60 -10.10 -18.88
N GLU A 220 1.60 -9.31 -18.52
CA GLU A 220 0.82 -8.54 -19.50
C GLU A 220 1.42 -7.16 -19.79
N ASP A 221 1.96 -6.46 -18.78
CA ASP A 221 2.20 -5.02 -18.89
C ASP A 221 3.40 -4.51 -18.06
N CYS A 222 4.45 -5.33 -17.91
CA CYS A 222 5.60 -4.97 -17.05
C CYS A 222 6.41 -3.75 -17.50
N PHE A 223 6.18 -3.21 -18.71
CA PHE A 223 6.92 -2.07 -19.25
C PHE A 223 6.30 -0.72 -18.90
N ARG A 224 5.01 -0.64 -18.54
CA ARG A 224 4.42 0.63 -18.10
C ARG A 224 5.05 1.13 -16.81
N TYR A 225 5.27 2.44 -16.73
CA TYR A 225 5.88 3.10 -15.57
C TYR A 225 5.22 2.74 -14.23
N ASP A 226 3.89 2.79 -14.15
CA ASP A 226 3.15 2.45 -12.93
C ASP A 226 3.32 0.97 -12.54
N CYS A 227 3.33 0.06 -13.52
CA CYS A 227 3.61 -1.36 -13.31
C CYS A 227 5.03 -1.54 -12.76
N GLN A 228 6.02 -0.88 -13.34
CA GLN A 228 7.41 -1.00 -12.90
C GLN A 228 7.62 -0.51 -11.47
N LEU A 229 7.00 0.62 -11.09
CA LEU A 229 7.05 1.11 -9.71
C LEU A 229 6.45 0.08 -8.75
N MET A 230 5.27 -0.43 -9.08
CA MET A 230 4.59 -1.44 -8.27
C MET A 230 5.42 -2.72 -8.13
N LEU A 231 5.91 -3.28 -9.25
CA LEU A 231 6.73 -4.49 -9.26
C LEU A 231 8.03 -4.29 -8.48
N THR A 232 8.67 -3.12 -8.63
CA THR A 232 9.87 -2.76 -7.87
C THR A 232 9.60 -2.78 -6.36
N ASP A 233 8.50 -2.18 -5.92
CA ASP A 233 8.13 -2.14 -4.50
C ASP A 233 7.74 -3.53 -3.98
N TYR A 234 7.00 -4.33 -4.76
CA TYR A 234 6.61 -5.70 -4.42
C TYR A 234 7.79 -6.71 -4.41
N PHE A 235 8.84 -6.45 -5.17
CA PHE A 235 10.06 -7.26 -5.13
C PHE A 235 11.10 -6.71 -4.13
N PHE A 236 10.65 -5.89 -3.16
CA PHE A 236 11.48 -5.31 -2.09
C PHE A 236 12.62 -4.41 -2.57
N ALA A 237 12.63 -3.98 -3.83
CA ALA A 237 13.59 -3.01 -4.35
C ALA A 237 13.17 -1.57 -4.04
N TYR A 238 12.61 -1.37 -2.84
CA TYR A 238 12.08 -0.11 -2.32
C TYR A 238 13.16 0.99 -2.39
N PRO A 239 12.86 2.15 -2.98
CA PRO A 239 13.87 3.19 -3.20
C PRO A 239 14.30 3.92 -1.93
N PHE A 240 13.52 3.81 -0.84
CA PHE A 240 13.81 4.51 0.43
C PHE A 240 14.32 3.58 1.52
N TRP A 241 14.87 2.41 1.16
CA TRP A 241 15.73 1.71 2.10
C TRP A 241 16.88 2.63 2.51
N ASP A 242 17.14 2.70 3.81
CA ASP A 242 18.33 3.37 4.33
C ASP A 242 19.56 2.65 3.76
N THR A 243 20.50 3.40 3.18
CA THR A 243 21.70 2.86 2.52
C THR A 243 22.61 2.09 3.48
N SER A 244 22.43 2.26 4.79
CA SER A 244 23.11 1.49 5.83
C SER A 244 22.38 0.19 6.22
N LYS A 245 21.10 0.01 5.84
CA LYS A 245 20.32 -1.20 6.16
C LYS A 245 20.73 -2.36 5.28
N THR A 246 21.49 -3.28 5.86
CA THR A 246 21.95 -4.54 5.26
C THR A 246 21.02 -5.73 5.51
N SER A 247 20.03 -5.54 6.39
CA SER A 247 19.02 -6.53 6.74
C SER A 247 17.69 -5.85 7.04
N TRP A 248 16.58 -6.55 6.79
CA TRP A 248 15.25 -6.13 7.23
C TRP A 248 14.61 -7.23 8.08
N HIS A 249 14.10 -6.85 9.25
CA HIS A 249 13.61 -7.78 10.28
C HIS A 249 12.51 -8.74 9.81
N THR A 250 11.76 -8.37 8.76
CA THR A 250 10.71 -9.20 8.16
C THR A 250 11.26 -10.25 7.17
N LEU A 251 12.47 -10.05 6.64
CA LEU A 251 13.15 -10.99 5.72
C LEU A 251 13.93 -12.04 6.51
N THR A 252 13.22 -12.96 7.15
CA THR A 252 13.81 -14.08 7.88
C THR A 252 14.25 -15.20 6.94
N SER A 253 15.07 -16.14 7.44
CA SER A 253 15.52 -17.31 6.69
C SER A 253 14.38 -18.20 6.21
N GLU A 254 13.24 -18.23 6.90
CA GLU A 254 12.05 -18.99 6.50
C GLU A 254 11.34 -18.36 5.30
N ARG A 255 11.55 -17.06 5.09
CA ARG A 255 10.84 -16.25 4.09
C ARG A 255 11.67 -15.97 2.84
N ILE A 256 12.95 -16.36 2.82
CA ILE A 256 13.80 -16.20 1.62
C ILE A 256 13.35 -17.08 0.44
N SER A 257 12.57 -18.14 0.71
CA SER A 257 11.97 -18.98 -0.33
C SER A 257 11.09 -18.18 -1.29
N PHE A 258 10.53 -17.04 -0.83
CA PHE A 258 9.85 -16.07 -1.68
C PHE A 258 10.72 -15.62 -2.86
N PHE A 259 11.99 -15.27 -2.61
CA PHE A 259 12.91 -14.82 -3.67
C PHE A 259 13.21 -15.93 -4.68
N SER A 260 13.38 -17.17 -4.21
CA SER A 260 13.54 -18.33 -5.08
C SER A 260 12.30 -18.55 -5.97
N ARG A 261 11.10 -18.36 -5.41
CA ARG A 261 9.85 -18.50 -6.17
C ARG A 261 9.70 -17.40 -7.23
N ILE A 262 9.93 -16.13 -6.87
CA ILE A 262 9.78 -15.04 -7.86
C ILE A 262 10.83 -15.10 -8.97
N VAL A 263 12.04 -15.60 -8.69
CA VAL A 263 13.08 -15.79 -9.70
C VAL A 263 12.63 -16.77 -10.77
N ILE A 264 11.88 -17.80 -10.41
CA ILE A 264 11.38 -18.82 -11.34
C ILE A 264 10.14 -18.29 -12.06
N ASP A 265 9.14 -17.84 -11.31
CA ASP A 265 7.83 -17.48 -11.85
C ASP A 265 7.89 -16.21 -12.73
N PHE A 266 8.80 -15.28 -12.42
CA PHE A 266 8.89 -13.99 -13.09
C PHE A 266 10.17 -13.80 -13.91
N GLN A 267 10.88 -14.88 -14.26
CA GLN A 267 12.18 -14.81 -14.96
C GLN A 267 12.16 -14.01 -16.27
N GLU A 268 11.01 -13.90 -16.94
CA GLU A 268 10.87 -13.11 -18.18
C GLU A 268 10.69 -11.60 -17.95
N CYS A 269 10.47 -11.18 -16.70
CA CYS A 269 10.26 -9.80 -16.32
C CYS A 269 11.60 -9.12 -15.95
N PRO A 270 12.07 -8.13 -16.73
CA PRO A 270 13.38 -7.52 -16.50
C PRO A 270 13.48 -6.78 -15.16
N ILE A 271 12.35 -6.35 -14.58
CA ILE A 271 12.28 -5.70 -13.28
C ILE A 271 12.73 -6.64 -12.15
N VAL A 272 12.61 -7.95 -12.31
CA VAL A 272 13.01 -8.93 -11.29
C VAL A 272 14.52 -8.97 -11.15
N LEU A 273 15.26 -8.97 -12.27
CA LEU A 273 16.73 -8.92 -12.23
C LEU A 273 17.22 -7.64 -11.56
N PHE A 274 16.65 -6.49 -11.93
CA PHE A 274 16.91 -5.24 -11.22
C PHE A 274 16.65 -5.37 -9.71
N SER A 275 15.47 -5.89 -9.35
CA SER A 275 15.01 -5.90 -7.96
C SER A 275 15.82 -6.84 -7.08
N ILE A 276 16.08 -8.07 -7.56
CA ILE A 276 16.96 -9.02 -6.88
C ILE A 276 18.35 -8.44 -6.69
N SER A 277 18.93 -7.83 -7.74
CA SER A 277 20.25 -7.21 -7.67
C SER A 277 20.32 -6.10 -6.64
N LYS A 278 19.26 -5.29 -6.50
CA LYS A 278 19.17 -4.28 -5.46
C LYS A 278 19.01 -4.89 -4.07
N VAL A 279 18.07 -5.83 -3.89
CA VAL A 279 17.79 -6.46 -2.59
C VAL A 279 19.02 -7.12 -1.98
N ILE A 280 19.78 -7.90 -2.76
CA ILE A 280 21.00 -8.57 -2.27
C ILE A 280 22.13 -7.59 -1.95
N ASN A 281 22.04 -6.33 -2.40
CA ASN A 281 22.96 -5.28 -2.01
C ASN A 281 22.49 -4.50 -0.78
N ASP A 282 21.19 -4.39 -0.57
CA ASP A 282 20.55 -3.66 0.54
C ASP A 282 20.07 -4.64 1.65
N VAL A 283 18.76 -4.65 1.89
CA VAL A 283 18.08 -5.37 2.98
C VAL A 283 18.18 -6.89 2.92
N GLY A 284 18.62 -7.46 1.81
CA GLY A 284 18.85 -8.89 1.61
C GLY A 284 20.32 -9.28 1.64
N SER A 285 21.23 -8.39 2.04
CA SER A 285 22.68 -8.61 1.87
C SER A 285 23.29 -9.72 2.72
N ASN A 286 22.55 -10.27 3.68
CA ASN A 286 22.95 -11.48 4.40
C ASN A 286 22.84 -12.74 3.54
N TYR A 287 22.05 -12.71 2.46
CA TYR A 287 21.74 -13.86 1.61
C TYR A 287 22.56 -13.87 0.31
N LEU A 288 23.85 -13.50 0.38
CA LEU A 288 24.70 -13.43 -0.82
C LEU A 288 24.89 -14.79 -1.52
N ILE A 289 24.89 -15.89 -0.76
CA ILE A 289 25.09 -17.24 -1.31
C ILE A 289 23.85 -17.65 -2.13
N GLU A 290 22.68 -17.46 -1.56
CA GLU A 290 21.38 -17.67 -2.21
C GLU A 290 21.21 -16.69 -3.38
N GLY A 291 21.62 -15.44 -3.18
CA GLY A 291 21.64 -14.37 -4.17
C GLY A 291 22.41 -14.73 -5.44
N LEU A 292 23.54 -15.46 -5.33
CA LEU A 292 24.25 -15.95 -6.52
C LEU A 292 23.39 -16.90 -7.34
N ASN A 293 22.63 -17.79 -6.70
CA ASN A 293 21.72 -18.69 -7.41
C ASN A 293 20.60 -17.92 -8.09
N TRP A 294 19.98 -16.96 -7.38
CA TRP A 294 18.91 -16.12 -7.91
C TRP A 294 19.36 -15.32 -9.15
N VAL A 295 20.49 -14.61 -9.03
CA VAL A 295 21.05 -13.80 -10.12
C VAL A 295 21.44 -14.69 -11.30
N TYR A 296 22.10 -15.83 -11.04
CA TYR A 296 22.47 -16.77 -12.09
C TYR A 296 21.25 -17.26 -12.88
N THR A 297 20.19 -17.70 -12.19
CA THR A 297 18.96 -18.18 -12.84
C THR A 297 18.32 -17.10 -13.69
N LEU A 298 18.25 -15.86 -13.21
CA LEU A 298 17.69 -14.76 -13.98
C LEU A 298 18.53 -14.42 -15.21
N VAL A 299 19.86 -14.38 -15.06
CA VAL A 299 20.80 -14.06 -16.14
C VAL A 299 20.76 -15.09 -17.27
N GLU A 300 20.70 -16.39 -16.94
CA GLU A 300 20.68 -17.46 -17.95
C GLU A 300 19.41 -17.44 -18.80
N ASN A 301 18.29 -17.02 -18.22
CA ASN A 301 16.98 -16.94 -18.90
C ASN A 301 16.66 -15.52 -19.40
N PHE A 302 17.62 -14.61 -19.30
CA PHE A 302 17.36 -13.19 -19.53
C PHE A 302 17.19 -12.86 -21.01
N ASN A 303 16.03 -12.27 -21.36
CA ASN A 303 15.81 -11.74 -22.70
C ASN A 303 16.45 -10.35 -22.85
N ARG A 304 17.58 -10.30 -23.56
CA ARG A 304 18.35 -9.06 -23.78
C ARG A 304 17.57 -7.97 -24.51
N ASP A 305 16.60 -8.33 -25.35
CA ASP A 305 15.80 -7.35 -26.11
C ASP A 305 14.83 -6.57 -25.22
N LYS A 306 14.48 -7.13 -24.04
CA LYS A 306 13.62 -6.49 -23.04
C LYS A 306 14.39 -5.56 -22.09
N PHE A 307 15.71 -5.40 -22.27
CA PHE A 307 16.59 -4.66 -21.37
C PHE A 307 16.78 -3.20 -21.78
N SER A 308 15.69 -2.46 -21.83
CA SER A 308 15.69 -1.03 -22.14
C SER A 308 15.60 -0.16 -20.88
N GLU A 309 14.75 -0.54 -19.93
CA GLU A 309 14.45 0.27 -18.74
C GLU A 309 15.18 -0.25 -17.49
N LYS A 310 15.69 0.66 -16.65
CA LYS A 310 16.58 0.39 -15.50
C LYS A 310 17.87 -0.38 -15.81
N LYS A 311 18.28 -0.45 -17.07
CA LYS A 311 19.50 -1.15 -17.51
C LYS A 311 20.75 -0.68 -16.76
N GLN A 312 20.97 0.63 -16.69
CA GLN A 312 22.15 1.19 -16.03
C GLN A 312 22.18 0.84 -14.53
N ASP A 313 21.05 1.01 -13.84
CA ASP A 313 20.95 0.67 -12.42
C ASP A 313 21.14 -0.84 -12.18
N THR A 314 20.58 -1.68 -13.06
CA THR A 314 20.72 -3.14 -12.96
C THR A 314 22.17 -3.56 -13.11
N ILE A 315 22.88 -3.03 -14.12
CA ILE A 315 24.32 -3.28 -14.32
C ILE A 315 25.10 -2.84 -13.07
N TYR A 316 24.84 -1.63 -12.57
CA TYR A 316 25.49 -1.09 -11.38
C TYR A 316 25.32 -2.01 -10.15
N TYR A 317 24.09 -2.43 -9.83
CA TYR A 317 23.84 -3.30 -8.68
C TYR A 317 24.45 -4.70 -8.87
N LEU A 318 24.44 -5.24 -10.08
CA LEU A 318 25.09 -6.52 -10.38
C LEU A 318 26.62 -6.44 -10.22
N GLU A 319 27.26 -5.37 -10.68
CA GLU A 319 28.69 -5.14 -10.47
C GLU A 319 29.03 -5.08 -8.98
N LEU A 320 28.24 -4.32 -8.20
CA LEU A 320 28.40 -4.21 -6.76
C LEU A 320 28.27 -5.57 -6.06
N PHE A 321 27.26 -6.35 -6.47
CA PHE A 321 27.06 -7.71 -5.97
C PHE A 321 28.25 -8.62 -6.27
N CYS A 322 28.69 -8.68 -7.53
CA CYS A 322 29.80 -9.54 -7.96
C CYS A 322 31.08 -9.20 -7.19
N LYS A 323 31.40 -7.91 -7.08
CA LYS A 323 32.56 -7.41 -6.33
C LYS A 323 32.51 -7.86 -4.87
N ARG A 324 31.39 -7.65 -4.19
CA ARG A 324 31.20 -8.04 -2.78
C ARG A 324 31.30 -9.55 -2.59
N TYR A 325 30.68 -10.32 -3.48
CA TYR A 325 30.69 -11.77 -3.42
C TYR A 325 32.11 -12.32 -3.58
N ILE A 326 32.85 -11.87 -4.60
CA ILE A 326 34.21 -12.33 -4.87
C ILE A 326 35.16 -12.00 -3.72
N ILE A 327 35.06 -10.80 -3.15
CA ILE A 327 35.88 -10.40 -2.00
C ILE A 327 35.56 -11.28 -0.79
N LYS A 328 34.28 -11.47 -0.48
CA LYS A 328 33.85 -12.22 0.72
C LYS A 328 34.12 -13.72 0.62
N TYR A 329 33.96 -14.30 -0.57
CA TYR A 329 34.00 -15.75 -0.81
C TYR A 329 35.18 -16.19 -1.69
N LYS A 330 36.28 -15.42 -1.69
CA LYS A 330 37.48 -15.69 -2.51
C LYS A 330 37.99 -17.12 -2.38
N GLU A 331 38.15 -17.61 -1.16
CA GLU A 331 38.67 -18.97 -0.91
C GLU A 331 37.65 -20.04 -1.33
N LEU A 332 36.36 -19.77 -1.14
CA LEU A 332 35.27 -20.65 -1.56
C LEU A 332 35.27 -20.84 -3.08
N LEU A 333 35.49 -19.77 -3.84
CA LEU A 333 35.52 -19.79 -5.31
C LEU A 333 36.71 -20.59 -5.88
N LYS A 334 37.81 -20.76 -5.11
CA LYS A 334 38.93 -21.61 -5.53
C LYS A 334 38.60 -23.10 -5.42
N ILE A 335 37.75 -23.46 -4.47
CA ILE A 335 37.46 -24.85 -4.11
C ILE A 335 36.16 -25.32 -4.78
N GLU A 336 35.11 -24.50 -4.75
CA GLU A 336 33.79 -24.84 -5.27
C GLU A 336 33.61 -24.45 -6.74
N THR A 337 33.84 -25.43 -7.64
CA THR A 337 33.75 -25.24 -9.10
C THR A 337 32.38 -24.74 -9.55
N GLU A 338 31.29 -25.18 -8.90
CA GLU A 338 29.93 -24.77 -9.30
C GLU A 338 29.67 -23.28 -9.01
N LYS A 339 30.04 -22.80 -7.82
CA LYS A 339 29.89 -21.38 -7.46
C LYS A 339 30.77 -20.49 -8.34
N LYS A 340 32.00 -20.93 -8.64
CA LYS A 340 32.89 -20.24 -9.60
C LYS A 340 32.25 -20.16 -10.99
N ARG A 341 31.69 -21.25 -11.50
CA ARG A 341 31.00 -21.28 -12.81
C ARG A 341 29.82 -20.31 -12.85
N LYS A 342 28.95 -20.31 -11.82
CA LYS A 342 27.81 -19.39 -11.74
C LYS A 342 28.26 -17.94 -11.74
N MET A 343 29.29 -17.61 -10.94
CA MET A 343 29.85 -16.26 -10.90
C MET A 343 30.41 -15.82 -12.25
N ILE A 344 31.18 -16.68 -12.94
CA ILE A 344 31.71 -16.38 -14.28
C ILE A 344 30.56 -16.11 -15.26
N ARG A 345 29.47 -16.86 -15.23
CA ARG A 345 28.30 -16.63 -16.09
C ARG A 345 27.65 -15.26 -15.87
N VAL A 346 27.55 -14.82 -14.62
CA VAL A 346 27.05 -13.48 -14.29
C VAL A 346 28.00 -12.38 -14.79
N LEU A 347 29.31 -12.60 -14.67
CA LEU A 347 30.32 -11.66 -15.19
C LEU A 347 30.32 -11.59 -16.72
N ASP A 348 30.24 -12.73 -17.42
CA ASP A 348 30.13 -12.80 -18.89
C ASP A 348 28.89 -12.04 -19.38
N PHE A 349 27.78 -12.11 -18.63
CA PHE A 349 26.57 -11.33 -18.92
C PHE A 349 26.82 -9.83 -18.82
N LEU A 350 27.49 -9.36 -17.77
CA LEU A 350 27.83 -7.95 -17.58
C LEU A 350 28.83 -7.44 -18.63
N GLU A 351 29.84 -8.24 -18.98
CA GLU A 351 30.76 -7.93 -20.08
C GLU A 351 30.03 -7.80 -21.42
N GLY A 352 29.03 -8.64 -21.66
CA GLY A 352 28.15 -8.54 -22.82
C GLY A 352 27.37 -7.22 -22.92
N PHE A 353 27.28 -6.46 -21.82
CA PHE A 353 26.73 -5.11 -21.76
C PHE A 353 27.78 -4.01 -21.61
N GLY A 354 29.07 -4.33 -21.75
CA GLY A 354 30.19 -3.38 -21.74
C GLY A 354 30.76 -3.05 -20.36
N SER A 355 30.48 -3.87 -19.33
CA SER A 355 31.06 -3.67 -17.99
C SER A 355 32.56 -4.00 -17.97
N ALA A 356 33.40 -2.96 -17.87
CA ALA A 356 34.84 -3.12 -17.70
C ALA A 356 35.22 -3.69 -16.31
N GLU A 357 34.45 -3.38 -15.26
CA GLU A 357 34.66 -3.93 -13.92
C GLU A 357 34.42 -5.44 -13.91
N ALA A 358 33.40 -5.93 -14.61
CA ALA A 358 33.12 -7.37 -14.72
C ALA A 358 34.30 -8.13 -15.34
N PHE A 359 34.88 -7.60 -16.42
CA PHE A 359 36.09 -8.16 -17.05
C PHE A 359 37.25 -8.29 -16.05
N LEU A 360 37.54 -7.22 -15.31
CA LEU A 360 38.62 -7.24 -14.32
C LEU A 360 38.34 -8.22 -13.17
N LEU A 361 37.09 -8.34 -12.73
CA LEU A 361 36.70 -9.29 -11.68
C LEU A 361 36.79 -10.74 -12.16
N ARG A 362 36.45 -11.01 -13.43
CA ARG A 362 36.53 -12.33 -14.05
C ARG A 362 37.97 -12.82 -14.12
N GLU A 363 38.88 -11.99 -14.61
CA GLU A 363 40.32 -12.30 -14.68
C GLU A 363 40.96 -12.57 -13.30
N ARG A 364 40.38 -12.05 -12.21
CA ARG A 364 40.86 -12.32 -10.84
C ARG A 364 40.46 -13.69 -10.30
N ILE A 365 39.39 -14.28 -10.82
CA ILE A 365 38.84 -15.54 -10.30
C ILE A 365 39.05 -16.72 -11.25
N LEU A 366 39.34 -16.49 -12.54
CA LEU A 366 39.83 -17.50 -13.46
C LEU A 366 41.14 -18.09 -12.95
#